data_AF-A0A970AVI9-F1
#
_entry.id   AF-A0A970AVI9-F1
#
_cell.length_a   1.000
_cell.length_b   1.000
_cell.length_c   1.000
_cell.angle_alpha   90.00
_cell.angle_beta   90.00
_cell.angle_gamma   90.00
#
_symmetry.space_group_name_H-M   'P 1'
#
loop_
_entity.id
_entity.type
_entity.pdbx_description
1 polymer ?
#
loop_
_entity_poly.entity_id
_entity_poly.type
_entity_poly.pdbx_seq_one_letter_code
_entity_poly.pdbx_strand_id
1 'polypeptide(L)'
;MLGEETYLIWAKEFSPNTKSWVEGSWEEGSKIKFLAKDKNGISGMTSEIAENKQYKFVSIRHLGYVLNGVEDTTSPEITALMPSYENYSFEQLDENTTKLRVYMDSDPKYTEMFQELWPKALTKLKEICES
;
A
#
# COMPACT_ATOMS: atom_id res chain seq x y z
N MET A 1 -6.67 -3.47 -9.47
CA MET A 1 -6.11 -3.03 -8.16
C MET A 1 -4.59 -3.04 -8.17
N LEU A 2 -3.92 -4.19 -8.35
CA LEU A 2 -2.45 -4.30 -8.22
C LEU A 2 -1.66 -4.12 -9.53
N GLY A 3 -2.35 -4.00 -10.67
CA GLY A 3 -1.69 -3.78 -11.95
C GLY A 3 -0.89 -2.48 -11.92
N GLU A 4 0.26 -2.45 -12.60
CA GLU A 4 1.26 -1.38 -12.57
C GLU A 4 0.64 0.03 -12.71
N GLU A 5 -0.25 0.21 -13.67
CA GLU A 5 -0.94 1.48 -13.88
C GLU A 5 -2.08 1.69 -12.87
N THR A 6 -2.86 0.65 -12.58
CA THR A 6 -4.05 0.78 -11.71
C THR A 6 -3.70 1.05 -10.25
N TYR A 7 -2.61 0.47 -9.74
CA TYR A 7 -2.18 0.67 -8.35
C TYR A 7 -1.90 2.16 -8.09
N LEU A 8 -1.17 2.78 -9.00
CA LEU A 8 -0.75 4.18 -8.88
C LEU A 8 -1.93 5.16 -8.93
N ILE A 9 -3.06 4.79 -9.53
CA ILE A 9 -4.23 5.67 -9.61
C ILE A 9 -4.90 5.81 -8.25
N TRP A 10 -5.30 4.69 -7.62
CA TRP A 10 -6.04 4.75 -6.36
C TRP A 10 -5.11 5.05 -5.17
N ALA A 11 -3.84 4.61 -5.20
CA ALA A 11 -2.88 4.88 -4.14
C ALA A 11 -2.40 6.34 -4.12
N LYS A 12 -2.66 7.13 -5.17
CA LYS A 12 -2.27 8.55 -5.24
C LYS A 12 -2.85 9.40 -4.13
N GLU A 13 -3.99 9.02 -3.57
CA GLU A 13 -4.62 9.73 -2.45
C GLU A 13 -3.71 9.80 -1.21
N PHE A 14 -2.81 8.83 -1.01
CA PHE A 14 -1.86 8.81 0.11
C PHE A 14 -0.61 9.67 -0.14
N SER A 15 -0.36 10.10 -1.37
CA SER A 15 0.82 10.90 -1.72
C SER A 15 0.48 11.89 -2.84
N PRO A 16 -0.47 12.82 -2.59
CA PRO A 16 -0.90 13.76 -3.60
C PRO A 16 0.24 14.66 -4.04
N ASN A 17 0.23 15.05 -5.32
CA ASN A 17 1.24 15.94 -5.92
C ASN A 17 2.68 15.38 -5.95
N THR A 18 2.84 14.06 -5.82
CA THR A 18 4.12 13.37 -6.00
C THR A 18 4.16 12.60 -7.31
N LYS A 19 5.37 12.28 -7.78
CA LYS A 19 5.57 11.25 -8.81
C LYS A 19 5.82 9.93 -8.11
N SER A 20 4.85 9.02 -8.11
CA SER A 20 4.96 7.69 -7.48
C SER A 20 5.25 6.57 -8.47
N TRP A 21 5.89 5.50 -7.98
CA TRP A 21 6.13 4.26 -8.71
C TRP A 21 6.31 3.09 -7.73
N VAL A 22 6.26 1.87 -8.26
CA VAL A 22 6.49 0.64 -7.49
C VAL A 22 7.71 -0.07 -8.08
N GLU A 23 8.59 -0.56 -7.22
CA GLU A 23 9.74 -1.38 -7.63
C GLU A 23 9.65 -2.76 -6.97
N GLY A 24 9.84 -3.83 -7.74
CA GLY A 24 9.82 -5.21 -7.23
C GLY A 24 8.67 -6.03 -7.81
N SER A 25 8.22 -7.02 -7.05
CA SER A 25 7.23 -7.99 -7.51
C SER A 25 6.11 -8.16 -6.49
N TRP A 26 4.90 -8.43 -7.00
CA TRP A 26 3.74 -8.83 -6.20
C TRP A 26 3.75 -10.33 -5.85
N GLU A 27 4.75 -11.11 -6.27
CA GLU A 27 4.88 -12.52 -5.92
C GLU A 27 5.14 -12.69 -4.41
N GLU A 28 4.53 -13.71 -3.81
CA GLU A 28 4.75 -14.04 -2.40
C GLU A 28 6.24 -14.24 -2.07
N GLY A 29 6.68 -13.70 -0.93
CA GLY A 29 8.07 -13.66 -0.49
C GLY A 29 8.94 -12.62 -1.19
N SER A 30 8.43 -11.91 -2.22
CA SER A 30 9.22 -10.92 -2.94
C SER A 30 9.34 -9.60 -2.18
N LYS A 31 10.51 -8.97 -2.34
CA LYS A 31 10.72 -7.59 -1.92
C LYS A 31 9.98 -6.65 -2.87
N ILE A 32 9.32 -5.65 -2.31
CA ILE A 32 8.61 -4.60 -3.04
C ILE A 32 8.81 -3.25 -2.35
N LYS A 33 8.92 -2.18 -3.14
CA LYS A 33 9.02 -0.81 -2.64
C LYS A 33 7.94 0.05 -3.26
N PHE A 34 7.31 0.86 -2.43
CA PHE A 34 6.33 1.85 -2.84
C PHE A 34 6.97 3.21 -2.67
N LEU A 35 7.31 3.87 -3.77
CA LEU A 35 8.15 5.05 -3.78
C LEU A 35 7.40 6.25 -4.35
N ALA A 36 7.73 7.42 -3.82
CA ALA A 36 7.25 8.71 -4.29
C ALA A 36 8.41 9.70 -4.31
N LYS A 37 8.40 10.59 -5.31
CA LYS A 37 9.34 11.70 -5.42
C LYS A 37 8.60 13.02 -5.37
N ASP A 38 9.06 13.90 -4.49
CA ASP A 38 8.64 15.28 -4.39
C ASP A 38 9.86 16.22 -4.55
N LYS A 39 9.72 17.49 -4.15
CA LYS A 39 10.81 18.49 -4.18
C LYS A 39 11.92 18.21 -3.15
N ASN A 40 11.64 17.44 -2.11
CA ASN A 40 12.53 17.17 -0.99
C ASN A 40 13.36 15.90 -1.21
N GLY A 41 12.89 14.97 -2.05
CA GLY A 41 13.63 13.77 -2.40
C GLY A 41 12.74 12.60 -2.77
N ILE A 42 13.30 11.40 -2.67
CA ILE A 42 12.57 10.14 -2.82
C ILE A 42 12.24 9.63 -1.41
N SER A 43 10.98 9.34 -1.15
CA SER A 43 10.50 8.72 0.08
C SER A 43 9.56 7.55 -0.21
N GLY A 44 9.30 6.70 0.78
CA GLY A 44 8.38 5.60 0.60
C GLY A 44 8.51 4.49 1.62
N MET A 45 8.04 3.31 1.25
CA MET A 45 8.06 2.08 2.05
C MET A 45 8.94 1.02 1.38
N THR A 46 9.75 0.30 2.16
CA THR A 46 10.32 -0.99 1.74
C THR A 46 9.58 -2.12 2.44
N SER A 47 9.15 -3.11 1.67
CA SER A 47 8.21 -4.14 2.12
C SER A 47 8.53 -5.49 1.52
N GLU A 48 7.83 -6.50 2.01
CA GLU A 48 7.77 -7.85 1.46
C GLU A 48 6.31 -8.21 1.23
N ILE A 49 6.02 -8.93 0.15
CA ILE A 49 4.71 -9.54 -0.04
C ILE A 49 4.66 -10.81 0.82
N ALA A 50 4.09 -10.71 2.01
CA ALA A 50 4.01 -11.82 2.94
C ALA A 50 3.09 -12.94 2.44
N GLU A 51 2.04 -12.58 1.68
CA GLU A 51 1.13 -13.55 1.06
C GLU A 51 0.51 -12.97 -0.20
N ASN A 52 0.38 -13.76 -1.26
CA ASN A 52 -0.45 -13.39 -2.42
C ASN A 52 -1.21 -14.59 -2.97
N LYS A 53 -2.47 -14.69 -2.55
CA LYS A 53 -3.45 -15.64 -3.09
C LYS A 53 -4.32 -14.89 -4.10
N GLN A 54 -4.03 -15.08 -5.38
CA GLN A 54 -4.72 -14.43 -6.48
C GLN A 54 -6.26 -14.48 -6.29
N TYR A 55 -6.89 -13.30 -6.40
CA TYR A 55 -8.34 -13.08 -6.24
C TYR A 55 -8.92 -13.36 -4.85
N LYS A 56 -8.09 -13.63 -3.84
CA LYS A 56 -8.55 -13.96 -2.48
C LYS A 56 -7.93 -13.07 -1.42
N PHE A 57 -6.61 -12.95 -1.43
CA PHE A 57 -5.90 -12.29 -0.34
C PHE A 57 -4.53 -11.79 -0.77
N VAL A 58 -4.16 -10.61 -0.28
CA VAL A 58 -2.83 -10.02 -0.45
C VAL A 58 -2.41 -9.44 0.89
N SER A 59 -1.21 -9.78 1.34
CA SER A 59 -0.59 -9.23 2.55
C SER A 59 0.72 -8.57 2.22
N ILE A 60 0.81 -7.29 2.50
CA ILE A 60 2.03 -6.50 2.41
C ILE A 60 2.56 -6.36 3.83
N ARG A 61 3.79 -6.82 4.05
CA ARG A 61 4.54 -6.63 5.29
C ARG A 61 5.53 -5.50 5.09
N HIS A 62 5.23 -4.34 5.63
CA HIS A 62 6.15 -3.21 5.65
C HIS A 62 7.30 -3.50 6.61
N LEU A 63 8.53 -3.28 6.15
CA LEU A 63 9.76 -3.56 6.90
C LEU A 63 10.47 -2.29 7.35
N GLY A 64 10.18 -1.15 6.71
CA GLY A 64 10.81 0.11 7.01
C GLY A 64 10.48 1.21 6.00
N TYR A 65 11.11 2.37 6.19
CA TYR A 65 10.93 3.54 5.33
C TYR A 65 12.09 3.70 4.36
N VAL A 66 11.80 4.38 3.26
CA VAL A 66 12.80 4.98 2.36
C VAL A 66 12.76 6.49 2.59
N LEU A 67 13.91 7.09 2.89
CA LEU A 67 14.07 8.53 3.06
C LEU A 67 15.28 9.00 2.27
N ASN A 68 15.09 9.99 1.40
CA ASN A 68 16.10 10.45 0.44
C ASN A 68 16.72 9.31 -0.40
N GLY A 69 15.91 8.30 -0.72
CA GLY A 69 16.34 7.12 -1.46
C GLY A 69 17.13 6.08 -0.64
N VAL A 70 17.32 6.31 0.67
CA VAL A 70 18.00 5.38 1.57
C VAL A 70 16.97 4.59 2.37
N GLU A 71 17.11 3.26 2.36
CA GLU A 71 16.29 2.37 3.17
C GLU A 71 16.77 2.36 4.62
N ASP A 72 15.82 2.40 5.55
CA ASP A 72 16.06 2.11 6.96
C ASP A 72 15.03 1.10 7.46
N THR A 73 15.54 -0.04 7.91
CA THR A 73 14.79 -1.17 8.46
C THR A 73 15.24 -1.51 9.89
N THR A 74 16.17 -0.75 10.46
CA THR A 74 16.93 -1.18 11.65
C THR A 74 17.00 -0.14 12.76
N SER A 75 16.73 1.13 12.47
CA SER A 75 16.75 2.16 13.52
C SER A 75 15.70 1.88 14.61
N PRO A 76 15.93 2.38 15.84
CA PRO A 76 14.96 2.24 16.93
C PRO A 76 13.56 2.73 16.57
N GLU A 77 13.47 3.83 15.81
CA GLU A 77 12.21 4.42 15.37
C GLU A 77 11.45 3.49 14.40
N ILE A 78 12.16 2.82 13.49
CA ILE A 78 11.57 1.87 12.55
C ILE A 78 11.15 0.59 13.27
N THR A 79 12.05 0.02 14.07
CA THR A 79 11.82 -1.26 14.77
C THR A 79 10.71 -1.19 15.82
N ALA A 80 10.36 0.01 16.29
CA ALA A 80 9.20 0.23 17.15
C ALA A 80 7.85 0.15 16.41
N LEU A 81 7.85 0.38 15.09
CA LEU A 81 6.65 0.46 14.26
C LEU A 81 6.53 -0.68 13.24
N MET A 82 7.62 -1.42 13.01
CA MET A 82 7.73 -2.47 12.01
C MET A 82 8.00 -3.84 12.64
N PRO A 83 7.48 -4.95 12.06
CA PRO A 83 6.67 -4.96 10.84
C PRO A 83 5.26 -4.42 11.07
N SER A 84 4.73 -3.70 10.08
CA SER A 84 3.32 -3.34 10.01
C SER A 84 2.70 -3.99 8.77
N TYR A 85 1.42 -4.35 8.86
CA TYR A 85 0.75 -5.05 7.78
C TYR A 85 -0.31 -4.19 7.10
N GLU A 86 -0.39 -4.34 5.78
CA GLU A 86 -1.49 -3.85 4.95
C GLU A 86 -2.07 -5.05 4.18
N ASN A 87 -3.31 -5.40 4.49
CA ASN A 87 -3.94 -6.64 4.07
C ASN A 87 -5.23 -6.35 3.30
N TYR A 88 -5.38 -7.04 2.17
CA TYR A 88 -6.53 -6.94 1.29
C TYR A 88 -7.19 -8.31 1.16
N SER A 89 -8.46 -8.40 1.58
CA SER A 89 -9.26 -9.61 1.43
C SER A 89 -10.38 -9.37 0.42
N PHE A 90 -10.53 -10.30 -0.51
CA PHE A 90 -11.54 -10.27 -1.56
C PHE A 90 -12.54 -11.39 -1.32
N GLU A 91 -13.81 -11.03 -1.25
CA GLU A 91 -14.91 -11.95 -1.04
C GLU A 91 -15.93 -11.74 -2.15
N GLN A 92 -16.15 -12.75 -2.99
CA GLN A 92 -17.21 -12.73 -3.97
C GLN A 92 -18.56 -12.86 -3.23
N LEU A 93 -19.44 -11.88 -3.40
CA LEU A 93 -20.78 -11.91 -2.80
C LEU A 93 -21.80 -12.51 -3.78
N ASP A 94 -21.65 -12.24 -5.07
CA ASP A 94 -22.45 -12.78 -6.17
C ASP A 94 -21.68 -12.71 -7.51
N GLU A 95 -22.34 -12.96 -8.63
CA GLU A 95 -21.72 -12.98 -9.97
C GLU A 95 -21.09 -11.66 -10.39
N ASN A 96 -21.58 -10.51 -9.90
CA ASN A 96 -21.15 -9.18 -10.32
C ASN A 96 -20.57 -8.33 -9.17
N THR A 97 -20.61 -8.83 -7.93
CA THR A 97 -20.21 -8.06 -6.75
C THR A 97 -19.06 -8.72 -6.00
N THR A 98 -17.97 -7.96 -5.82
CA THR A 98 -16.85 -8.33 -4.94
C THR A 98 -16.76 -7.37 -3.77
N LYS A 99 -16.71 -7.90 -2.55
CA LYS A 99 -16.39 -7.15 -1.34
C LYS A 99 -14.89 -7.14 -1.12
N LEU A 100 -14.31 -5.93 -1.11
CA LEU A 100 -12.94 -5.69 -0.65
C LEU A 100 -12.95 -5.28 0.82
N ARG A 101 -12.17 -5.96 1.65
CA ARG A 101 -11.87 -5.53 3.03
C ARG A 101 -10.39 -5.17 3.10
N VAL A 102 -10.11 -3.97 3.62
CA VAL A 102 -8.75 -3.50 3.88
C VAL A 102 -8.53 -3.50 5.39
N TYR A 103 -7.43 -4.09 5.82
CA TYR A 103 -6.92 -3.97 7.18
C TYR A 103 -5.51 -3.39 7.10
N MET A 104 -5.22 -2.41 7.93
CA MET A 104 -3.90 -1.78 7.94
C MET A 104 -3.50 -1.45 9.37
N ASP A 105 -2.30 -1.89 9.75
CA ASP A 105 -1.65 -1.43 10.97
C ASP A 105 -1.16 0.01 10.76
N SER A 106 -1.40 0.87 11.74
CA SER A 106 -0.93 2.25 11.70
C SER A 106 -0.47 2.71 13.07
N ASP A 107 0.49 3.63 13.10
CA ASP A 107 0.77 4.41 14.30
C ASP A 107 -0.51 5.17 14.68
N PRO A 108 -0.99 5.09 15.94
CA PRO A 108 -2.19 5.78 16.40
C PRO A 108 -2.24 7.26 16.04
N LYS A 109 -1.08 7.94 15.92
CA LYS A 109 -1.02 9.36 15.55
C LYS A 109 -1.46 9.64 14.11
N TYR A 110 -1.48 8.64 13.25
CA TYR A 110 -1.90 8.75 11.84
C TYR A 110 -3.30 8.17 11.59
N THR A 111 -3.97 7.63 12.60
CA THR A 111 -5.27 6.98 12.43
C THR A 111 -6.32 7.91 11.82
N GLU A 112 -6.45 9.16 12.30
CA GLU A 112 -7.42 10.12 11.75
C GLU A 112 -7.15 10.45 10.28
N MET A 113 -5.88 10.66 9.93
CA MET A 113 -5.46 10.90 8.54
C MET A 113 -5.85 9.71 7.64
N PHE A 114 -5.57 8.48 8.07
CA PHE A 114 -5.89 7.30 7.28
C PHE A 114 -7.40 7.04 7.18
N GLN A 115 -8.18 7.37 8.23
CA GLN A 115 -9.64 7.31 8.18
C GLN A 115 -10.24 8.28 7.15
N GLU A 116 -9.57 9.39 6.85
CA GLU A 116 -9.98 10.32 5.80
C GLU A 116 -9.54 9.86 4.40
N LEU A 117 -8.30 9.35 4.27
CA LEU A 117 -7.70 9.04 2.97
C LEU A 117 -8.20 7.71 2.38
N TRP A 118 -8.38 6.67 3.20
CA TRP A 118 -8.82 5.36 2.72
C TRP A 118 -10.17 5.40 1.98
N PRO A 119 -11.22 6.09 2.47
CA PRO A 119 -12.47 6.22 1.72
C PRO A 119 -12.30 6.85 0.34
N LYS A 120 -11.41 7.86 0.20
CA LYS A 120 -11.13 8.50 -1.10
C LYS A 120 -10.42 7.53 -2.04
N ALA A 121 -9.41 6.82 -1.53
CA ALA A 121 -8.65 5.83 -2.27
C ALA A 121 -9.56 4.67 -2.77
N LEU A 122 -10.43 4.16 -1.89
CA LEU A 122 -11.38 3.10 -2.24
C LEU A 122 -12.45 3.56 -3.25
N THR A 123 -12.85 4.83 -3.20
CA THR A 123 -13.74 5.41 -4.22
C THR A 123 -13.06 5.40 -5.59
N LYS A 124 -11.78 5.79 -5.68
CA LYS A 124 -11.01 5.72 -6.92
C LYS A 124 -10.80 4.29 -7.40
N LEU A 125 -10.54 3.35 -6.51
CA LEU A 125 -10.45 1.94 -6.89
C LEU A 125 -11.77 1.41 -7.45
N LYS A 126 -12.91 1.79 -6.85
CA LYS A 126 -14.24 1.43 -7.35
C LYS A 126 -14.49 1.98 -8.75
N GLU A 127 -14.16 3.26 -8.99
CA GLU A 127 -14.25 3.88 -10.32
C GLU A 127 -13.47 3.10 -11.40
N ILE A 128 -12.25 2.64 -11.10
CA ILE A 128 -11.42 1.85 -12.04
C ILE A 128 -12.02 0.48 -12.33
N CYS A 129 -12.65 -0.16 -11.33
CA CYS A 129 -13.20 -1.50 -11.47
C CYS A 129 -14.56 -1.52 -12.19
N GLU A 130 -15.29 -0.40 -12.18
CA GLU A 130 -16.67 -0.29 -12.68
C GLU A 130 -16.79 0.61 -13.92
N SER A 131 -15.66 1.07 -14.46
CA SER A 131 -15.56 1.76 -15.75
C SER A 131 -15.49 0.79 -16.92
#